data_AF-A0A7V4J4M8-F1
#
_entry.id   AF-A0A7V4J4M8-F1
#
_cell.length_a   1.000
_cell.length_b   1.000
_cell.length_c   1.000
_cell.angle_alpha   90.00
_cell.angle_beta   90.00
_cell.angle_gamma   90.00
#
_symmetry.space_group_name_H-M   'P 1'
#
loop_
_entity.id
_entity.type
_entity.pdbx_description
1 polymer ?
#
loop_
_entity_poly.entity_id
_entity_poly.type
_entity_poly.pdbx_seq_one_letter_code
_entity_poly.pdbx_strand_id
1 'polypeptide(L)'
;MASVPPRVASETRKMWYLDAPLLVAGVAAALSGIYFLFLPVGGFQGGRNPWYDVTILFSRGTWDDLHTWSGVVMIAIAAVHLVVHRAWIGRMARRLVSEWRGGCGCLSRQGRINLAINAALGVTFIAAALSGVVLLFTPHGRQIVEPVLLWSRGTWDDIHTWSGTLMVIAAVTHIIIHWGWLKKVTTNMVRLWRAEVGRALATDSPIGSGDCVATGSEPATVQQTG
;
A
#
# COMPACT_ATOMS: atom_id res chain seq x y z
N MET A 1 11.25 -19.67 -28.02
CA MET A 1 11.56 -20.25 -26.69
C MET A 1 10.58 -19.66 -25.68
N ALA A 2 9.63 -20.46 -25.17
CA ALA A 2 8.72 -19.99 -24.12
C ALA A 2 9.54 -19.75 -22.84
N SER A 3 9.70 -18.49 -22.44
CA SER A 3 10.37 -18.15 -21.19
C SER A 3 9.60 -18.76 -20.02
N VAL A 4 10.25 -19.63 -19.24
CA VAL A 4 9.68 -20.20 -18.02
C VAL A 4 9.23 -19.06 -17.11
N PRO A 5 7.95 -19.02 -16.67
CA PRO A 5 7.46 -17.92 -15.85
C PRO A 5 8.28 -17.82 -14.55
N PRO A 6 8.64 -16.60 -14.11
CA PRO A 6 9.41 -16.43 -12.90
C PRO A 6 8.62 -16.96 -11.69
N ARG A 7 9.26 -17.83 -10.90
CA ARG A 7 8.68 -18.33 -9.65
C ARG A 7 8.79 -17.24 -8.58
N VAL A 8 7.66 -16.59 -8.25
CA VAL A 8 7.56 -15.68 -7.11
C VAL A 8 7.22 -16.49 -5.86
N ALA A 9 7.96 -16.28 -4.76
CA ALA A 9 7.65 -16.93 -3.50
C ALA A 9 6.25 -16.54 -3.01
N SER A 10 5.52 -17.50 -2.44
CA SER A 10 4.15 -17.29 -1.92
C SER A 10 4.09 -16.14 -0.91
N GLU A 11 5.09 -16.03 -0.05
CA GLU A 11 5.22 -14.94 0.91
C GLU A 11 5.39 -13.59 0.23
N THR A 12 6.27 -13.48 -0.77
CA THR A 12 6.44 -12.23 -1.54
C THR A 12 5.15 -11.82 -2.24
N ARG A 13 4.38 -12.78 -2.76
CA ARG A 13 3.09 -12.53 -3.40
C ARG A 13 2.06 -11.99 -2.40
N LYS A 14 1.96 -12.59 -1.21
CA LYS A 14 1.08 -12.11 -0.13
C LYS A 14 1.39 -10.67 0.26
N MET A 15 2.68 -10.36 0.46
CA MET A 15 3.10 -9.00 0.81
C MET A 15 2.76 -8.01 -0.30
N TRP A 16 3.00 -8.37 -1.56
CA TRP A 16 2.66 -7.49 -2.68
C TRP A 16 1.16 -7.14 -2.75
N TYR A 17 0.27 -8.12 -2.49
CA TYR A 17 -1.17 -7.87 -2.46
C TYR A 17 -1.63 -7.01 -1.28
N LEU A 18 -0.86 -6.92 -0.20
CA LEU A 18 -1.14 -5.99 0.90
C LEU A 18 -0.55 -4.60 0.62
N ASP A 19 0.69 -4.55 0.14
CA ASP A 19 1.45 -3.30 -0.01
C ASP A 19 0.96 -2.47 -1.20
N ALA A 20 0.53 -3.10 -2.30
CA ALA A 20 0.01 -2.39 -3.47
C ALA A 20 -1.25 -1.56 -3.17
N PRO A 21 -2.34 -2.13 -2.60
CA PRO A 21 -3.51 -1.32 -2.25
C PRO A 21 -3.22 -0.34 -1.10
N LEU A 22 -2.32 -0.68 -0.17
CA LEU A 22 -1.87 0.27 0.86
C LEU A 22 -1.22 1.51 0.23
N LEU A 23 -0.33 1.31 -0.76
CA LEU A 23 0.31 2.40 -1.49
C LEU A 23 -0.72 3.26 -2.25
N VAL A 24 -1.69 2.63 -2.93
CA VAL A 24 -2.73 3.36 -3.67
C VAL A 24 -3.59 4.20 -2.72
N ALA A 25 -4.05 3.63 -1.61
CA ALA A 25 -4.83 4.35 -0.60
C ALA A 25 -4.01 5.50 0.01
N GLY A 26 -2.73 5.26 0.34
CA GLY A 26 -1.83 6.27 0.87
C GLY A 26 -1.56 7.42 -0.11
N VAL A 27 -1.41 7.14 -1.41
CA VAL A 27 -1.25 8.18 -2.44
C VAL A 27 -2.52 9.02 -2.56
N ALA A 28 -3.71 8.39 -2.59
CA ALA A 28 -4.98 9.11 -2.65
C ALA A 28 -5.18 10.02 -1.41
N ALA A 29 -4.88 9.51 -0.22
CA ALA A 29 -4.95 10.27 1.04
C ALA A 29 -3.93 11.41 1.06
N ALA A 30 -2.70 11.17 0.61
CA ALA A 30 -1.65 12.18 0.58
C ALA A 30 -1.95 13.30 -0.41
N LEU A 31 -2.40 12.99 -1.63
CA LEU A 31 -2.71 14.00 -2.64
C LEU A 31 -3.90 14.87 -2.24
N SER A 32 -4.95 14.26 -1.70
CA SER A 32 -6.11 14.98 -1.16
C SER A 32 -5.76 15.80 0.09
N GLY A 33 -4.87 15.30 0.96
CA GLY A 33 -4.36 16.07 2.11
C GLY A 33 -3.53 17.27 1.68
N ILE A 34 -2.63 17.10 0.69
CA ILE A 34 -1.85 18.19 0.09
C ILE A 34 -2.78 19.26 -0.50
N TYR A 35 -3.88 18.86 -1.17
CA TYR A 35 -4.89 19.79 -1.65
C TYR A 35 -5.43 20.67 -0.50
N PHE A 36 -5.71 20.09 0.68
CA PHE A 36 -6.18 20.86 1.84
C PHE A 36 -5.12 21.75 2.51
N LEU A 37 -3.83 21.38 2.45
CA LEU A 37 -2.75 22.25 2.96
C LEU A 37 -2.63 23.55 2.15
N PHE A 38 -2.77 23.48 0.82
CA PHE A 38 -2.54 24.63 -0.07
C PHE A 38 -3.80 25.37 -0.48
N LEU A 39 -4.97 24.73 -0.40
CA LEU A 39 -6.27 25.35 -0.62
C LEU A 39 -7.10 25.34 0.69
N PRO A 40 -6.63 26.05 1.74
CA PRO A 40 -7.37 26.18 2.97
C PRO A 40 -8.67 26.95 2.74
N VAL A 41 -9.71 26.60 3.49
CA VAL A 41 -11.00 27.30 3.40
C VAL A 41 -10.86 28.68 4.01
N GLY A 42 -11.13 29.70 3.20
CA GLY A 42 -12.09 30.72 3.61
C GLY A 42 -13.43 30.38 2.96
N GLY A 43 -14.55 30.43 3.70
CA GLY A 43 -15.87 30.40 3.07
C GLY A 43 -16.06 31.60 2.13
N PHE A 44 -17.28 31.84 1.65
CA PHE A 44 -17.58 33.12 1.03
C PHE A 44 -17.44 34.21 2.09
N GLN A 45 -16.26 34.83 2.19
CA GLN A 45 -15.96 35.89 3.15
C GLN A 45 -16.51 37.22 2.62
N GLY A 46 -17.78 37.25 2.20
CA GLY A 46 -18.38 38.42 1.55
C GLY A 46 -17.61 38.87 0.30
N GLY A 47 -17.09 37.95 -0.51
CA GLY A 47 -16.28 38.25 -1.70
C GLY A 47 -14.78 38.52 -1.45
N ARG A 48 -14.30 38.44 -0.21
CA ARG A 48 -12.89 38.72 0.14
C ARG A 48 -11.94 37.52 0.02
N ASN A 49 -12.45 36.34 -0.31
CA ASN A 49 -11.64 35.16 -0.58
C ASN A 49 -11.54 34.93 -2.10
N PRO A 50 -10.43 35.32 -2.76
CA PRO A 50 -10.26 35.11 -4.20
C PRO A 50 -10.16 33.63 -4.59
N TRP A 51 -9.94 32.74 -3.62
CA TRP A 51 -9.88 31.30 -3.80
C TRP A 51 -11.20 30.59 -3.46
N TYR A 52 -12.27 31.36 -3.22
CA TYR A 52 -13.59 30.79 -2.99
C TYR A 52 -14.07 30.04 -4.24
N ASP A 53 -14.51 28.79 -4.05
CA ASP A 53 -15.05 27.91 -5.09
C ASP A 53 -14.07 27.52 -6.21
N VAL A 54 -12.76 27.72 -6.01
CA VAL A 54 -11.75 27.21 -6.95
C VAL A 54 -11.80 25.69 -6.99
N THR A 55 -12.14 25.18 -8.17
CA THR A 55 -12.24 23.74 -8.45
C THR A 55 -10.98 23.30 -9.20
N ILE A 56 -10.20 22.39 -8.60
CA ILE A 56 -9.07 21.72 -9.25
C ILE A 56 -9.40 20.24 -9.37
N LEU A 57 -9.60 19.77 -10.61
CA LEU A 57 -10.03 18.41 -10.99
C LEU A 57 -11.42 17.99 -10.47
N PHE A 58 -11.67 18.12 -9.18
CA PHE A 58 -12.92 17.76 -8.51
C PHE A 58 -13.39 18.86 -7.55
N SER A 59 -14.66 18.77 -7.16
CA SER A 59 -15.23 19.62 -6.12
C SER A 59 -14.49 19.41 -4.78
N ARG A 60 -14.54 20.41 -3.90
CA ARG A 60 -13.96 20.27 -2.55
C ARG A 60 -14.56 19.08 -1.79
N GLY A 61 -15.87 18.84 -1.91
CA GLY A 61 -16.53 17.70 -1.28
C GLY A 61 -15.99 16.37 -1.79
N THR A 62 -15.72 16.26 -3.09
CA THR A 62 -15.09 15.06 -3.65
C THR A 62 -13.66 14.86 -3.14
N TRP A 63 -12.88 15.94 -2.95
CA TRP A 63 -11.56 15.84 -2.32
C TRP A 63 -11.65 15.40 -0.85
N ASP A 64 -12.70 15.81 -0.15
CA ASP A 64 -12.98 15.42 1.24
C ASP A 64 -13.36 13.94 1.35
N ASP A 65 -14.25 13.48 0.46
CA ASP A 65 -14.60 12.07 0.32
C ASP A 65 -13.37 11.21 -0.01
N LEU A 66 -12.56 11.66 -0.97
CA LEU A 66 -11.33 10.99 -1.34
C LEU A 66 -10.38 10.88 -0.14
N HIS A 67 -10.12 11.97 0.58
CA HIS A 67 -9.24 11.96 1.74
C HIS A 67 -9.75 11.03 2.84
N THR A 68 -11.02 11.16 3.19
CA THR A 68 -11.65 10.42 4.28
C THR A 68 -11.67 8.92 3.98
N TRP A 69 -12.22 8.52 2.83
CA TRP A 69 -12.37 7.11 2.52
C TRP A 69 -11.06 6.42 2.18
N SER A 70 -10.13 7.11 1.48
CA SER A 70 -8.79 6.54 1.27
C SER A 70 -8.01 6.43 2.57
N GLY A 71 -8.16 7.39 3.49
CA GLY A 71 -7.60 7.32 4.84
C GLY A 71 -8.15 6.14 5.65
N VAL A 72 -9.47 5.93 5.66
CA VAL A 72 -10.11 4.78 6.32
C VAL A 72 -9.60 3.45 5.76
N VAL A 73 -9.56 3.31 4.42
CA VAL A 73 -9.02 2.11 3.76
C VAL A 73 -7.54 1.91 4.09
N MET A 74 -6.74 2.98 4.07
CA MET A 74 -5.33 2.94 4.44
C MET A 74 -5.16 2.44 5.88
N ILE A 75 -5.95 2.94 6.83
CA ILE A 75 -5.92 2.51 8.24
C ILE A 75 -6.23 1.01 8.36
N ALA A 76 -7.30 0.55 7.70
CA ALA A 76 -7.70 -0.86 7.74
C ALA A 76 -6.60 -1.78 7.19
N ILE A 77 -6.02 -1.45 6.03
CA ILE A 77 -4.96 -2.26 5.41
C ILE A 77 -3.67 -2.20 6.25
N ALA A 78 -3.30 -1.03 6.76
CA ALA A 78 -2.11 -0.87 7.60
C ALA A 78 -2.21 -1.69 8.90
N ALA A 79 -3.40 -1.77 9.52
CA ALA A 79 -3.62 -2.63 10.68
C ALA A 79 -3.33 -4.11 10.36
N VAL A 80 -3.83 -4.61 9.22
CA VAL A 80 -3.52 -5.98 8.75
C VAL A 80 -2.03 -6.13 8.47
N HIS A 81 -1.41 -5.15 7.80
CA HIS A 81 0.02 -5.16 7.49
C HIS A 81 0.88 -5.25 8.76
N LEU A 82 0.54 -4.53 9.82
CA LEU A 82 1.24 -4.58 11.12
C LEU A 82 1.11 -5.96 11.78
N VAL A 83 -0.08 -6.58 11.75
CA VAL A 83 -0.29 -7.93 12.28
C VAL A 83 0.59 -8.95 11.57
N VAL A 84 0.68 -8.87 10.24
CA VAL A 84 1.56 -9.73 9.43
C VAL A 84 3.04 -9.50 9.79
N HIS A 85 3.43 -8.25 10.06
CA HIS A 85 4.81 -7.89 10.41
C HIS A 85 5.21 -8.12 11.87
N ARG A 86 4.28 -8.52 12.76
CA ARG A 86 4.53 -8.65 14.22
C ARG A 86 5.80 -9.43 14.58
N ALA A 87 6.11 -10.50 13.86
CA ALA A 87 7.28 -11.34 14.13
C ALA A 87 8.59 -10.61 13.78
N TRP A 88 8.60 -9.82 12.71
CA TRP A 88 9.74 -8.99 12.35
C TRP A 88 9.92 -7.86 13.37
N ILE A 89 8.83 -7.19 13.75
CA ILE A 89 8.85 -6.13 14.78
C ILE A 89 9.45 -6.66 16.09
N GLY A 90 8.97 -7.81 16.57
CA GLY A 90 9.49 -8.44 17.80
C GLY A 90 10.95 -8.88 17.70
N ARG A 91 11.46 -9.23 16.51
CA ARG A 91 12.90 -9.48 16.30
C ARG A 91 13.71 -8.19 16.34
N MET A 92 13.22 -7.10 15.73
CA MET A 92 13.92 -5.81 15.74
C MET A 92 13.93 -5.17 17.12
N ALA A 93 12.81 -5.21 17.85
CA ALA A 93 12.72 -4.71 19.22
C ALA A 93 13.73 -5.43 20.13
N ARG A 94 13.83 -6.76 20.06
CA ARG A 94 14.83 -7.52 20.82
C ARG A 94 16.27 -7.14 20.47
N ARG A 95 16.57 -6.89 19.19
CA ARG A 95 17.92 -6.44 18.77
C ARG A 95 18.24 -5.05 19.32
N LEU A 96 17.30 -4.11 19.24
CA LEU A 96 17.45 -2.77 19.83
C LEU A 96 17.69 -2.84 21.34
N VAL A 97 16.91 -3.64 22.06
CA VAL A 97 17.07 -3.83 23.51
C VAL A 97 18.43 -4.46 23.83
N SER A 98 18.88 -5.42 23.02
CA SER A 98 20.20 -6.04 23.18
C SER A 98 21.34 -5.04 22.96
N GLU A 99 21.27 -4.20 21.93
CA GLU A 99 22.25 -3.13 21.68
C GLU A 99 22.26 -2.13 22.84
N TRP A 100 21.08 -1.70 23.30
CA TRP A 100 20.94 -0.75 24.41
C TRP A 100 21.49 -1.29 25.73
N ARG A 101 21.41 -2.61 25.96
CA ARG A 101 21.98 -3.29 27.14
C ARG A 101 23.48 -3.63 26.99
N GLY A 102 24.17 -3.10 25.98
CA GLY A 102 25.61 -3.31 25.77
C GLY A 102 25.98 -4.63 25.07
N GLY A 103 25.01 -5.33 24.46
CA GLY A 103 25.28 -6.52 23.66
C GLY A 103 25.80 -6.19 22.25
N CYS A 104 26.66 -7.05 21.70
CA CYS A 104 27.28 -6.92 20.36
C CYS A 104 26.30 -7.21 19.20
N GLY A 105 25.15 -6.54 19.16
CA GLY A 105 24.26 -6.57 18.00
C GLY A 105 24.69 -5.49 16.99
N CYS A 106 25.66 -5.72 16.12
CA CYS A 106 26.01 -4.69 15.15
C CYS A 106 24.97 -4.64 14.01
N LEU A 107 23.86 -3.89 14.18
CA LEU A 107 23.09 -3.46 13.00
C LEU A 107 24.03 -2.65 12.10
N SER A 108 24.08 -2.99 10.81
CA SER A 108 24.82 -2.19 9.84
C SER A 108 24.27 -0.76 9.82
N ARG A 109 25.10 0.21 9.43
CA ARG A 109 24.66 1.62 9.29
C ARG A 109 23.39 1.74 8.44
N GLN A 110 23.32 0.98 7.34
CA GLN A 110 22.14 0.90 6.48
C GLN A 110 20.94 0.27 7.20
N GLY A 111 21.16 -0.79 7.97
CA GLY A 111 20.12 -1.41 8.80
C GLY A 111 19.53 -0.44 9.82
N ARG A 112 20.36 0.41 10.45
CA ARG A 112 19.91 1.45 11.40
C ARG A 112 19.08 2.52 10.70
N ILE A 113 19.52 2.99 9.53
CA ILE A 113 18.77 3.99 8.74
C ILE A 113 17.39 3.42 8.33
N ASN A 114 17.35 2.19 7.82
CA ASN A 114 16.10 1.55 7.43
C ASN A 114 15.15 1.39 8.63
N LEU A 115 15.69 1.00 9.78
CA LEU A 115 14.92 0.88 11.01
C LEU A 115 14.38 2.23 11.48
N ALA A 116 15.19 3.28 11.45
CA ALA A 116 14.79 4.63 11.82
C ALA A 116 13.67 5.16 10.93
N ILE A 117 13.76 4.95 9.60
CA ILE A 117 12.73 5.37 8.65
C ILE A 117 11.43 4.59 8.88
N ASN A 118 11.50 3.28 9.10
CA ASN A 118 10.32 2.47 9.39
C ASN A 118 9.66 2.88 10.72
N ALA A 119 10.47 3.20 11.73
CA ALA A 119 9.96 3.70 13.01
C ALA A 119 9.30 5.08 12.85
N ALA A 120 9.94 6.00 12.12
CA ALA A 120 9.37 7.31 11.82
C ALA A 120 8.05 7.19 11.06
N LEU A 121 7.99 6.34 10.03
CA LEU A 121 6.78 6.07 9.26
C LEU A 121 5.66 5.50 10.14
N GLY A 122 5.97 4.52 10.99
CA GLY A 122 5.00 3.90 11.89
C GLY A 122 4.45 4.86 12.95
N VAL A 123 5.32 5.63 13.62
CA VAL A 123 4.91 6.58 14.67
C VAL A 123 4.08 7.72 14.09
N THR A 124 4.52 8.31 12.98
CA THR A 124 3.80 9.40 12.32
C THR A 124 2.47 8.93 11.75
N PHE A 125 2.41 7.72 11.18
CA PHE A 125 1.14 7.09 10.76
C PHE A 125 0.18 6.90 11.93
N ILE A 126 0.64 6.40 13.08
CA ILE A 126 -0.22 6.21 14.25
C ILE A 126 -0.76 7.56 14.74
N ALA A 127 0.08 8.58 14.84
CA ALA A 127 -0.34 9.92 15.25
C ALA A 127 -1.38 10.51 14.26
N ALA A 128 -1.15 10.37 12.96
CA ALA A 128 -2.07 10.83 11.91
C ALA A 128 -3.39 10.05 11.94
N ALA A 129 -3.35 8.73 12.07
CA ALA A 129 -4.53 7.88 12.11
C ALA A 129 -5.39 8.16 13.34
N LEU A 130 -4.79 8.26 14.53
CA LEU A 130 -5.54 8.53 15.77
C LEU A 130 -6.18 9.92 15.75
N SER A 131 -5.41 10.95 15.37
CA SER A 131 -5.96 12.30 15.24
C SER A 131 -7.04 12.39 14.15
N GLY A 132 -6.85 11.72 13.01
CA GLY A 132 -7.85 11.67 11.93
C GLY A 132 -9.14 10.98 12.35
N VAL A 133 -9.04 9.87 13.10
CA VAL A 133 -10.23 9.20 13.68
C VAL A 133 -10.95 10.12 14.67
N VAL A 134 -10.23 10.84 15.53
CA VAL A 134 -10.85 11.84 16.42
C VAL A 134 -11.57 12.91 15.60
N LEU A 135 -10.93 13.47 14.58
CA LEU A 135 -11.50 14.51 13.72
C LEU A 135 -12.72 14.02 12.92
N LEU A 136 -12.75 12.76 12.50
CA LEU A 136 -13.88 12.14 11.80
C LEU A 136 -15.16 12.15 12.66
N PHE A 137 -15.03 11.97 13.97
CA PHE A 137 -16.16 11.98 14.90
C PHE A 137 -16.38 13.35 15.56
N THR A 138 -15.59 14.36 15.21
CA THR A 138 -15.70 15.71 15.75
C THR A 138 -16.35 16.66 14.75
N PRO A 139 -17.58 17.16 14.99
CA PRO A 139 -18.28 18.01 14.02
C PRO A 139 -17.50 19.29 13.68
N HIS A 140 -17.68 19.77 12.45
CA HIS A 140 -17.21 21.09 12.02
C HIS A 140 -18.24 22.15 12.43
N GLY A 141 -17.86 23.17 13.20
CA GLY A 141 -18.75 24.30 13.54
C GLY A 141 -18.19 25.29 14.56
N ARG A 142 -18.59 26.57 14.47
CA ARG A 142 -18.13 27.70 15.32
C ARG A 142 -18.49 27.59 16.81
N GLN A 143 -19.15 26.51 17.24
CA GLN A 143 -19.82 26.43 18.56
C GLN A 143 -19.25 25.33 19.47
N ILE A 144 -18.24 24.56 19.05
CA ILE A 144 -17.66 23.53 19.93
C ILE A 144 -16.45 24.13 20.65
N VAL A 145 -16.72 24.87 21.73
CA VAL A 145 -15.69 25.38 22.66
C VAL A 145 -15.45 24.33 23.75
N GLU A 146 -15.08 23.10 23.38
CA GLU A 146 -14.83 22.06 24.37
C GLU A 146 -13.68 21.13 23.96
N PRO A 147 -12.87 20.64 24.92
CA PRO A 147 -11.90 19.58 24.66
C PRO A 147 -12.65 18.31 24.25
N VAL A 148 -12.41 17.83 23.03
CA VAL A 148 -13.15 16.69 22.47
C VAL A 148 -12.63 15.35 23.00
N LEU A 149 -11.33 15.32 23.32
CA LEU A 149 -10.65 14.19 23.95
C LEU A 149 -9.25 14.67 24.36
N LEU A 150 -9.05 15.08 25.62
CA LEU A 150 -7.78 15.64 26.17
C LEU A 150 -7.34 17.01 25.62
N TRP A 151 -7.56 17.30 24.34
CA TRP A 151 -7.15 18.54 23.68
C TRP A 151 -8.28 19.18 22.85
N SER A 152 -8.06 20.43 22.44
CA SER A 152 -8.94 21.15 21.54
C SER A 152 -8.96 20.51 20.15
N ARG A 153 -10.04 20.73 19.39
CA ARG A 153 -10.12 20.30 17.98
C ARG A 153 -8.96 20.85 17.14
N GLY A 154 -8.57 22.11 17.37
CA GLY A 154 -7.43 22.72 16.67
C GLY A 154 -6.11 22.01 16.95
N THR A 155 -5.88 21.59 18.20
CA THR A 155 -4.70 20.80 18.55
C THR A 155 -4.70 19.43 17.85
N TRP A 156 -5.86 18.78 17.76
CA TRP A 156 -5.97 17.52 17.00
C TRP A 156 -5.70 17.71 15.51
N ASP A 157 -6.17 18.83 14.93
CA ASP A 157 -5.91 19.22 13.54
C ASP A 157 -4.42 19.49 13.28
N ASP A 158 -3.73 20.20 14.19
CA ASP A 158 -2.29 20.41 14.15
C ASP A 158 -1.52 19.08 14.22
N ILE A 159 -1.90 18.20 15.15
CA ILE A 159 -1.31 16.86 15.27
C ILE A 159 -1.50 16.09 13.96
N HIS A 160 -2.71 16.08 13.40
CA HIS A 160 -3.02 15.38 12.16
C HIS A 160 -2.20 15.90 10.99
N THR A 161 -2.15 17.22 10.82
CA THR A 161 -1.46 17.90 9.72
C THR A 161 0.05 17.65 9.77
N TRP A 162 0.70 17.87 10.92
CA TRP A 162 2.14 17.71 11.03
C TRP A 162 2.57 16.25 11.00
N SER A 163 1.82 15.36 11.65
CA SER A 163 2.11 13.92 11.59
C SER A 163 1.90 13.38 10.17
N GLY A 164 0.84 13.78 9.47
CA GLY A 164 0.60 13.43 8.07
C GLY A 164 1.71 13.94 7.15
N THR A 165 2.16 15.19 7.33
CA THR A 165 3.26 15.77 6.55
C THR A 165 4.56 14.98 6.73
N LEU A 166 4.94 14.69 7.98
CA LEU A 166 6.12 13.90 8.29
C LEU A 166 6.01 12.46 7.78
N MET A 167 4.80 11.87 7.86
CA MET A 167 4.50 10.54 7.32
C MET A 167 4.73 10.51 5.81
N VAL A 168 4.26 11.51 5.05
CA VAL A 168 4.49 11.60 3.59
C VAL A 168 5.98 11.69 3.27
N ILE A 169 6.74 12.53 3.98
CA ILE A 169 8.20 12.64 3.80
C ILE A 169 8.88 11.28 4.07
N ALA A 170 8.53 10.63 5.18
CA ALA A 170 9.07 9.31 5.53
C ALA A 170 8.70 8.23 4.51
N ALA A 171 7.47 8.24 4.00
CA ALA A 171 6.97 7.29 3.01
C ALA A 171 7.69 7.45 1.67
N VAL A 172 7.84 8.69 1.17
CA VAL A 172 8.63 8.98 -0.04
C VAL A 172 10.07 8.51 0.12
N THR A 173 10.69 8.83 1.26
CA THR A 173 12.07 8.38 1.56
C THR A 173 12.17 6.85 1.59
N HIS A 174 11.21 6.17 2.22
CA HIS A 174 11.13 4.71 2.28
C HIS A 174 11.04 4.11 0.86
N ILE A 175 10.16 4.64 0.01
CA ILE A 175 9.98 4.18 -1.38
C ILE A 175 11.26 4.38 -2.18
N ILE A 176 11.96 5.52 -2.03
CA ILE A 176 13.22 5.80 -2.73
C ILE A 176 14.28 4.74 -2.39
N ILE A 177 14.46 4.43 -1.10
CA ILE A 177 15.43 3.42 -0.64
C ILE A 177 15.08 2.04 -1.17
N HIS A 178 13.78 1.72 -1.24
CA HIS A 178 13.30 0.41 -1.69
C HIS A 178 13.01 0.32 -3.19
N TRP A 179 13.28 1.36 -3.98
CA TRP A 179 12.89 1.47 -5.39
C TRP A 179 13.37 0.30 -6.26
N GLY A 180 14.62 -0.13 -6.08
CA GLY A 180 15.18 -1.26 -6.83
C GLY A 180 14.44 -2.57 -6.57
N TRP A 181 14.07 -2.83 -5.31
CA TRP A 181 13.29 -3.99 -4.92
C TRP A 181 11.86 -3.90 -5.46
N LEU A 182 11.22 -2.74 -5.33
CA LEU A 182 9.84 -2.51 -5.79
C LEU A 182 9.71 -2.78 -7.28
N LYS A 183 10.59 -2.21 -8.12
CA LYS A 183 10.62 -2.47 -9.57
C LYS A 183 10.77 -3.95 -9.89
N LYS A 184 11.66 -4.65 -9.18
CA LYS A 184 11.92 -6.07 -9.40
C LYS A 184 10.70 -6.93 -9.07
N VAL A 185 10.09 -6.73 -7.90
CA VAL A 185 8.92 -7.52 -7.46
C VAL A 185 7.72 -7.25 -8.36
N THR A 186 7.43 -5.99 -8.66
CA THR A 186 6.30 -5.63 -9.55
C THR A 186 6.48 -6.21 -10.95
N THR A 187 7.70 -6.17 -11.52
CA THR A 187 7.98 -6.80 -12.81
C THR A 187 7.73 -8.30 -12.79
N ASN A 188 8.16 -8.99 -11.72
CA ASN A 188 7.95 -10.43 -11.58
C ASN A 188 6.47 -10.78 -11.40
N MET A 189 5.73 -9.98 -10.65
CA MET A 189 4.27 -10.13 -10.47
C MET A 189 3.52 -9.97 -11.79
N VAL A 190 3.85 -8.95 -12.59
CA VAL A 190 3.23 -8.75 -13.92
C VAL A 190 3.54 -9.92 -14.86
N ARG A 191 4.77 -10.44 -14.84
CA ARG A 191 5.15 -11.62 -15.65
C ARG A 191 4.38 -12.87 -15.21
N LEU A 192 4.24 -13.08 -13.90
CA LEU A 192 3.45 -14.19 -13.36
C LEU A 192 1.98 -14.09 -13.79
N TRP A 193 1.37 -12.91 -13.61
CA TRP A 193 -0.03 -12.68 -13.99
C TRP A 193 -0.27 -12.91 -15.49
N ARG A 194 0.60 -12.40 -16.37
CA ARG A 194 0.50 -12.65 -17.82
C ARG A 194 0.58 -14.14 -18.16
N ALA A 195 1.45 -14.90 -17.48
CA ALA A 195 1.57 -16.33 -17.70
C ALA A 195 0.38 -17.15 -17.14
N GLU A 196 -0.27 -16.67 -16.09
CA GLU A 196 -1.50 -17.26 -15.55
C GLU A 196 -2.68 -17.00 -16.50
N VAL A 197 -2.89 -15.75 -16.94
CA VAL A 197 -3.93 -15.38 -17.91
C VAL A 197 -3.73 -16.12 -19.23
N GLY A 198 -2.50 -16.19 -19.75
CA GLY A 198 -2.21 -16.91 -20.99
C GLY A 198 -2.52 -18.42 -20.91
N ARG A 199 -2.30 -19.04 -19.75
CA ARG A 199 -2.68 -20.45 -19.53
C ARG A 199 -4.19 -20.64 -19.43
N ALA A 200 -4.91 -19.74 -18.76
CA ALA A 200 -6.37 -19.78 -18.69
C ALA A 200 -6.99 -19.69 -20.10
N LEU A 201 -6.54 -18.71 -20.89
CA LEU A 201 -7.04 -18.55 -22.27
C LEU A 201 -6.71 -19.74 -23.19
N ALA A 202 -5.58 -20.43 -22.96
CA ALA A 202 -5.21 -21.63 -23.73
C ALA A 202 -6.03 -22.87 -23.32
N THR A 203 -6.50 -22.93 -22.07
CA THR A 203 -7.32 -24.05 -21.56
C THR A 203 -8.80 -23.89 -21.92
N ASP A 204 -9.29 -22.65 -22.10
CA ASP A 204 -10.66 -22.35 -22.52
C ASP A 204 -10.87 -22.33 -24.05
N SER A 205 -9.85 -22.63 -24.86
CA SER A 205 -10.00 -22.71 -26.32
C SER A 205 -10.74 -23.99 -26.72
N PRO A 206 -11.90 -23.93 -27.43
CA PRO A 206 -12.69 -25.11 -27.80
C PRO A 206 -12.04 -25.99 -28.88
N ILE A 207 -10.86 -25.62 -29.38
CA ILE A 207 -10.21 -26.27 -30.52
C ILE A 207 -8.97 -27.01 -30.02
N GLY A 208 -9.12 -28.29 -29.66
CA GLY A 208 -7.93 -29.10 -29.42
C GLY A 208 -8.03 -30.36 -28.57
N SER A 209 -9.14 -31.09 -28.54
CA SER A 209 -9.10 -32.55 -28.33
C SER A 209 -9.62 -33.25 -29.60
N GLY A 210 -9.02 -32.91 -30.73
CA GLY A 210 -9.05 -33.79 -31.88
C GLY A 210 -8.18 -34.98 -31.54
N ASP A 211 -8.80 -36.06 -31.09
CA ASP A 211 -8.21 -37.37 -30.98
C ASP A 211 -7.54 -37.73 -32.32
N CYS A 212 -6.22 -37.61 -32.40
CA CYS A 212 -5.46 -38.39 -33.36
C CYS A 212 -5.51 -39.84 -32.87
N VAL A 213 -6.66 -40.49 -33.12
CA VAL A 213 -6.79 -41.95 -33.12
C VAL A 213 -5.79 -42.44 -34.16
N ALA A 214 -4.64 -42.93 -33.68
CA ALA A 214 -3.79 -43.80 -34.47
C ALA A 214 -4.60 -45.08 -34.71
N THR A 215 -5.36 -45.10 -35.81
CA THR A 215 -5.95 -46.33 -36.33
C THR A 215 -4.78 -47.21 -36.77
N GLY A 216 -4.35 -48.08 -35.88
CA GLY A 216 -3.53 -49.23 -36.22
C GLY A 216 -4.32 -50.10 -37.18
N SER A 217 -3.85 -50.18 -38.43
CA SER A 217 -4.25 -51.20 -39.38
C SER A 217 -3.11 -52.21 -39.51
N GLU A 218 -3.17 -53.27 -38.72
CA GLU A 218 -2.72 -54.61 -39.09
C GLU A 218 -3.92 -55.54 -38.83
N PRO A 219 -4.12 -56.67 -39.55
CA PRO A 219 -3.05 -57.55 -40.04
C PRO A 219 -3.32 -58.23 -41.41
N ALA A 220 -2.43 -59.17 -41.75
CA ALA A 220 -2.43 -60.19 -42.83
C ALA A 220 -1.42 -59.86 -43.94
N THR A 221 -0.47 -60.73 -44.29
CA THR A 221 -0.68 -62.13 -44.68
C THR A 221 0.67 -62.87 -44.86
N VAL A 222 0.62 -64.21 -44.79
CA VAL A 222 1.47 -65.23 -45.48
C VAL A 222 2.59 -65.92 -44.68
N GLN A 223 2.27 -67.17 -44.30
CA GLN A 223 3.17 -68.31 -44.16
C GLN A 223 3.93 -68.62 -45.46
N GLN A 224 5.20 -69.02 -45.37
CA GLN A 224 5.85 -70.11 -46.15
C GLN A 224 7.29 -70.26 -45.61
N THR A 225 7.60 -71.29 -44.80
CA THR A 225 8.16 -72.61 -45.19
C THR A 225 9.29 -72.56 -46.21
N GLY A 226 10.48 -72.99 -45.79
CA GLY A 226 11.67 -73.22 -46.62
C GLY A 226 12.94 -73.13 -45.80
#